data_AF-A0A7Z9PPD4-F1
#
_entry.id   AF-A0A7Z9PPD4-F1
#
_cell.length_a   1.000
_cell.length_b   1.000
_cell.length_c   1.000
_cell.angle_alpha   90.00
_cell.angle_beta   90.00
_cell.angle_gamma   90.00
#
_symmetry.space_group_name_H-M   'P 1'
#
loop_
_entity.id
_entity.type
_entity.pdbx_description
1 polymer ?
#
loop_
_entity_poly.entity_id
_entity_poly.type
_entity_poly.pdbx_seq_one_letter_code
_entity_poly.pdbx_strand_id
1 'polypeptide(L)'
;QRDAATGIINKLETYSGCILADSVGLGKTFSALAVIKYYELRNRAVLVLCPKKLADNWRNFNSNLTTNIFAKDRFNYDVLCHTDLSRSSGESFGIPLNRVNWGNYDLVVIDESHNFRNNDVYRDRETRYQKLMRKVIQAGVKTKVLMLSATPVNNHFTDLRNQLALAYEGESETLSQHLKTKTSVEEIFRRAQKAFNAWSALPPEERTAASILQSLDFDFFELLDSVTIARSRKHIQTFYDTTDIGQFPERLKPLSFHCPITEREDVLDLNTIFRQLSLLKLAVYAPISYILPSRLRKYEELYDTEVEGGKGKLRQADRERSLQALMTTNLLKRLESSVFAFRKTLGVLQANIKRTLDNIEA
;
A
#
# COMPACT_ATOMS: atom_id res chain seq x y z
N GLN A 1 11.99 9.74 -20.12
CA GLN A 1 11.74 8.29 -19.87
C GLN A 1 12.97 7.42 -20.11
N ARG A 2 13.68 7.58 -21.24
CA ARG A 2 14.94 6.87 -21.55
C ARG A 2 15.95 6.93 -20.39
N ASP A 3 16.23 8.13 -19.90
CA ASP A 3 17.11 8.37 -18.75
C ASP A 3 16.67 7.61 -17.48
N ALA A 4 15.35 7.54 -17.22
CA ALA A 4 14.84 6.75 -16.11
C ALA A 4 15.13 5.25 -16.30
N ALA A 5 14.91 4.72 -17.49
CA ALA A 5 15.13 3.30 -17.74
C ALA A 5 16.61 2.93 -17.52
N THR A 6 17.54 3.75 -18.01
CA THR A 6 18.98 3.58 -17.76
C THR A 6 19.31 3.66 -16.27
N GLY A 7 18.78 4.67 -15.57
CA GLY A 7 18.97 4.82 -14.13
C GLY A 7 18.43 3.63 -13.34
N ILE A 8 17.23 3.13 -13.68
CA ILE A 8 16.62 1.95 -13.06
C ILE A 8 17.53 0.73 -13.25
N ILE A 9 17.99 0.47 -14.48
CA ILE A 9 18.87 -0.66 -14.78
C ILE A 9 20.13 -0.59 -13.93
N ASN A 10 20.81 0.56 -13.89
CA ASN A 10 22.03 0.72 -13.09
C ASN A 10 21.80 0.44 -11.60
N LYS A 11 20.69 0.93 -11.05
CA LYS A 11 20.31 0.70 -9.66
C LYS A 11 19.95 -0.76 -9.39
N LEU A 12 19.22 -1.41 -10.29
CA LEU A 12 18.89 -2.83 -10.19
C LEU A 12 20.14 -3.72 -10.27
N GLU A 13 21.13 -3.38 -11.10
CA GLU A 13 22.38 -4.13 -11.18
C GLU A 13 23.27 -3.93 -9.95
N THR A 14 23.24 -2.75 -9.32
CA THR A 14 24.08 -2.44 -8.14
C THR A 14 23.42 -2.90 -6.84
N TYR A 15 22.13 -2.60 -6.65
CA TYR A 15 21.44 -2.75 -5.37
C TYR A 15 20.34 -3.82 -5.39
N SER A 16 20.10 -4.50 -6.52
CA SER A 16 19.05 -5.52 -6.69
C SER A 16 17.61 -5.03 -6.46
N GLY A 17 17.41 -3.73 -6.20
CA GLY A 17 16.08 -3.13 -6.22
C GLY A 17 16.08 -1.63 -6.52
N CYS A 18 14.96 -1.17 -7.04
CA CYS A 18 14.77 0.22 -7.42
C CYS A 18 13.30 0.64 -7.22
N ILE A 19 13.08 1.82 -6.65
CA ILE A 19 11.76 2.45 -6.52
C ILE A 19 11.64 3.54 -7.59
N LEU A 20 10.76 3.37 -8.56
CA LEU A 20 10.38 4.42 -9.50
C LEU A 20 9.21 5.23 -8.91
N ALA A 21 9.57 6.36 -8.33
CA ALA A 21 8.72 7.32 -7.64
C ALA A 21 8.32 8.54 -8.50
N ASP A 22 8.28 8.37 -9.82
CA ASP A 22 7.88 9.43 -10.75
C ASP A 22 6.41 9.86 -10.53
N SER A 23 6.16 11.16 -10.69
CA SER A 23 4.82 11.73 -10.64
C SER A 23 3.82 11.05 -11.59
N VAL A 24 2.52 11.12 -11.24
CA VAL A 24 1.44 10.58 -12.08
C VAL A 24 1.44 11.26 -13.46
N GLY A 25 1.37 10.42 -14.50
CA GLY A 25 1.37 10.87 -15.89
C GLY A 25 2.75 10.96 -16.55
N LEU A 26 3.86 10.69 -15.85
CA LEU A 26 5.20 10.67 -16.46
C LEU A 26 5.51 9.38 -17.26
N GLY A 27 4.58 8.42 -17.28
CA GLY A 27 4.73 7.16 -18.02
C GLY A 27 5.60 6.10 -17.33
N LYS A 28 5.37 5.87 -16.03
CA LYS A 28 6.06 4.82 -15.25
C LYS A 28 5.98 3.44 -15.93
N THR A 29 4.81 3.08 -16.46
CA THR A 29 4.61 1.83 -17.21
C THR A 29 5.56 1.73 -18.40
N PHE A 30 5.74 2.80 -19.17
CA PHE A 30 6.65 2.82 -20.32
C PHE A 30 8.12 2.66 -19.90
N SER A 31 8.54 3.36 -18.84
CA SER A 31 9.88 3.16 -18.27
C SER A 31 10.08 1.73 -17.76
N ALA A 32 9.07 1.14 -17.13
CA ALA A 32 9.11 -0.25 -16.68
C ALA A 32 9.18 -1.23 -17.86
N LEU A 33 8.37 -1.05 -18.91
CA LEU A 33 8.42 -1.88 -20.13
C LEU A 33 9.81 -1.86 -20.79
N ALA A 34 10.48 -0.71 -20.82
CA ALA A 34 11.85 -0.62 -21.33
C ALA A 34 12.84 -1.47 -20.49
N VAL A 35 12.69 -1.44 -19.16
CA VAL A 35 13.50 -2.27 -18.24
C VAL A 35 13.17 -3.75 -18.41
N ILE A 36 11.89 -4.11 -18.49
CA ILE A 36 11.44 -5.48 -18.76
C ILE A 36 12.11 -6.00 -20.03
N LYS A 37 12.07 -5.23 -21.13
CA LYS A 37 12.67 -5.64 -22.40
C LYS A 37 14.16 -5.86 -22.29
N TYR A 38 14.87 -5.01 -21.54
CA TYR A 38 16.30 -5.14 -21.30
C TYR A 38 16.67 -6.48 -20.64
N TYR A 39 15.87 -6.93 -19.68
CA TYR A 39 16.06 -8.21 -18.99
C TYR A 39 15.61 -9.40 -19.84
N GLU A 40 14.48 -9.31 -20.55
CA GLU A 40 14.04 -10.35 -21.49
C GLU A 40 15.08 -10.64 -22.56
N LEU A 41 15.72 -9.60 -23.13
CA LEU A 41 16.79 -9.76 -24.12
C LEU A 41 18.05 -10.45 -23.57
N ARG A 42 18.16 -10.58 -22.24
CA ARG A 42 19.21 -11.33 -21.54
C ARG A 42 18.73 -12.71 -21.08
N ASN A 43 17.62 -13.20 -21.62
CA ASN A 43 16.97 -14.46 -21.25
C ASN A 43 16.61 -14.54 -19.77
N ARG A 44 16.24 -13.41 -19.17
CA ARG A 44 15.80 -13.33 -17.77
C ARG A 44 14.28 -13.42 -17.72
N ALA A 45 13.75 -14.23 -16.81
CA ALA A 45 12.32 -14.38 -16.60
C ALA A 45 11.77 -13.18 -15.81
N VAL A 46 10.63 -12.64 -16.26
CA VAL A 46 10.06 -11.41 -15.71
C VAL A 46 8.62 -11.64 -15.25
N LEU A 47 8.32 -11.19 -14.02
CA LEU A 47 6.98 -11.18 -13.45
C LEU A 47 6.50 -9.76 -13.20
N VAL A 48 5.28 -9.44 -13.64
CA VAL A 48 4.58 -8.21 -13.29
C VAL A 48 3.47 -8.50 -12.28
N LEU A 49 3.55 -7.86 -11.12
CA LEU A 49 2.54 -7.88 -10.06
C LEU A 49 1.78 -6.57 -10.04
N CYS A 50 0.49 -6.60 -10.39
CA CYS A 50 -0.34 -5.39 -10.44
C CYS A 50 -1.70 -5.56 -9.74
N PRO A 51 -2.41 -4.47 -9.42
CA PRO A 51 -3.82 -4.55 -9.05
C PRO A 51 -4.66 -5.11 -10.19
N LYS A 52 -5.70 -5.89 -9.88
CA LYS A 52 -6.59 -6.51 -10.89
C LYS A 52 -7.14 -5.50 -11.91
N LYS A 53 -7.41 -4.26 -11.48
CA LYS A 53 -7.91 -3.18 -12.34
C LYS A 53 -6.93 -2.71 -13.42
N LEU A 54 -5.63 -2.92 -13.21
CA LEU A 54 -4.56 -2.52 -14.13
C LEU A 54 -4.01 -3.70 -14.96
N ALA A 55 -4.46 -4.93 -14.68
CA ALA A 55 -3.92 -6.12 -15.31
C ALA A 55 -4.13 -6.13 -16.84
N ASP A 56 -5.30 -5.70 -17.33
CA ASP A 56 -5.57 -5.66 -18.76
C ASP A 56 -4.65 -4.69 -19.51
N ASN A 57 -4.27 -3.57 -18.87
CA ASN A 57 -3.29 -2.63 -19.44
C ASN A 57 -1.92 -3.28 -19.60
N TRP A 58 -1.44 -4.01 -18.58
CA TRP A 58 -0.20 -4.76 -18.66
C TRP A 58 -0.29 -5.90 -19.68
N ARG A 59 -1.40 -6.62 -19.75
CA ARG A 59 -1.59 -7.70 -20.73
C ARG A 59 -1.69 -7.20 -22.16
N ASN A 60 -2.16 -5.97 -22.39
CA ASN A 60 -2.20 -5.40 -23.72
C ASN A 60 -0.81 -5.40 -24.38
N PHE A 61 0.26 -5.13 -23.62
CA PHE A 61 1.61 -5.02 -24.17
C PHE A 61 2.31 -6.37 -24.42
N ASN A 62 1.92 -7.45 -23.73
CA ASN A 62 2.45 -8.81 -23.98
C ASN A 62 1.53 -9.69 -24.84
N SER A 63 0.36 -9.19 -25.24
CA SER A 63 -0.60 -9.92 -26.07
C SER A 63 -0.55 -9.48 -27.54
N ASN A 64 -0.94 -10.38 -28.45
CA ASN A 64 -1.02 -10.11 -29.88
C ASN A 64 -2.33 -9.38 -30.26
N LEU A 65 -2.46 -8.13 -29.80
CA LEU A 65 -3.63 -7.29 -30.04
C LEU A 65 -3.29 -6.14 -30.99
N THR A 66 -4.27 -5.67 -31.78
CA THR A 66 -4.11 -4.49 -32.65
C THR A 66 -3.90 -3.20 -31.84
N THR A 67 -4.38 -3.18 -30.60
CA THR A 67 -4.19 -2.09 -29.62
C THR A 67 -2.79 -2.12 -28.97
N ASN A 68 -1.98 -3.16 -29.22
CA ASN A 68 -0.63 -3.25 -28.71
C ASN A 68 0.34 -2.48 -29.60
N ILE A 69 0.71 -1.27 -29.19
CA ILE A 69 1.70 -0.44 -29.87
C ILE A 69 3.11 -1.06 -29.90
N PHE A 70 3.38 -2.06 -29.05
CA PHE A 70 4.64 -2.79 -28.95
C PHE A 70 4.54 -4.24 -29.46
N ALA A 71 3.56 -4.55 -30.32
CA ALA A 71 3.37 -5.92 -30.84
C ALA A 71 4.65 -6.47 -31.51
N LYS A 72 5.45 -5.61 -32.14
CA LYS A 72 6.73 -5.99 -32.78
C LYS A 72 7.80 -6.39 -31.76
N ASP A 73 7.77 -5.82 -30.56
CA ASP A 73 8.74 -6.10 -29.50
C ASP A 73 8.51 -7.48 -28.85
N ARG A 74 7.30 -8.06 -28.99
CA ARG A 74 6.97 -9.41 -28.51
C ARG A 74 7.38 -9.63 -27.05
N PHE A 75 6.84 -8.80 -26.17
CA PHE A 75 7.00 -8.97 -24.72
C PHE A 75 6.50 -10.34 -24.26
N ASN A 76 7.22 -10.97 -23.34
CA ASN A 76 6.99 -12.33 -22.85
C ASN A 76 7.05 -12.43 -21.32
N TYR A 77 6.70 -11.35 -20.61
CA TYR A 77 6.59 -11.36 -19.16
C TYR A 77 5.24 -11.94 -18.71
N ASP A 78 5.23 -12.52 -17.52
CA ASP A 78 4.00 -12.99 -16.87
C ASP A 78 3.30 -11.86 -16.10
N VAL A 79 1.97 -11.90 -16.05
CA VAL A 79 1.16 -10.94 -15.29
C VAL A 79 0.35 -11.69 -14.24
N LEU A 80 0.51 -11.32 -12.97
CA LEU A 80 -0.31 -11.83 -11.86
C LEU A 80 -0.84 -10.68 -11.01
N CYS A 81 -1.97 -10.90 -10.35
CA CYS A 81 -2.56 -9.91 -9.46
C CYS A 81 -1.89 -9.96 -8.08
N HIS A 82 -1.84 -8.83 -7.37
CA HIS A 82 -1.35 -8.79 -5.97
C HIS A 82 -2.04 -9.80 -5.05
N THR A 83 -3.31 -10.12 -5.32
CA THR A 83 -4.11 -11.10 -4.56
C THR A 83 -3.70 -12.54 -4.82
N ASP A 84 -3.06 -12.83 -5.96
CA ASP A 84 -2.73 -14.19 -6.38
C ASP A 84 -1.62 -14.80 -5.52
N LEU A 85 -0.72 -13.98 -4.97
CA LEU A 85 0.27 -14.41 -3.98
C LEU A 85 -0.35 -15.10 -2.75
N SER A 86 -1.59 -14.74 -2.40
CA SER A 86 -2.29 -15.31 -1.25
C SER A 86 -3.19 -16.48 -1.61
N ARG A 87 -3.39 -16.79 -2.90
CA ARG A 87 -4.23 -17.89 -3.37
C ARG A 87 -3.38 -19.14 -3.54
N SER A 88 -3.91 -20.29 -3.12
CA SER A 88 -3.28 -21.62 -3.28
C SER A 88 -3.88 -22.42 -4.43
N SER A 89 -4.99 -21.96 -5.03
CA SER A 89 -5.71 -22.65 -6.09
C SER A 89 -6.39 -21.69 -7.07
N GLY A 90 -6.81 -22.25 -8.20
CA GLY A 90 -7.44 -21.54 -9.31
C GLY A 90 -6.42 -21.01 -10.31
N GLU A 91 -6.91 -20.17 -11.21
CA GLU A 91 -6.15 -19.62 -12.32
C GLU A 91 -6.12 -18.09 -12.23
N SER A 92 -5.10 -17.49 -12.82
CA SER A 92 -5.04 -16.07 -13.13
C SER A 92 -4.47 -15.90 -14.54
N PHE A 93 -5.29 -15.38 -15.45
CA PHE A 93 -4.88 -15.04 -16.82
C PHE A 93 -4.20 -16.17 -17.62
N GLY A 94 -4.67 -17.42 -17.50
CA GLY A 94 -4.06 -18.58 -18.16
C GLY A 94 -3.02 -19.32 -17.31
N ILE A 95 -2.63 -18.77 -16.16
CA ILE A 95 -1.59 -19.34 -15.30
C ILE A 95 -2.23 -20.04 -14.08
N PRO A 96 -2.07 -21.36 -13.93
CA PRO A 96 -2.57 -22.10 -12.76
C PRO A 96 -1.72 -21.80 -11.52
N LEU A 97 -2.33 -21.15 -10.51
CA LEU A 97 -1.62 -20.59 -9.35
C LEU A 97 -0.94 -21.63 -8.45
N ASN A 98 -1.44 -22.87 -8.46
CA ASN A 98 -0.85 -23.99 -7.73
C ASN A 98 0.43 -24.56 -8.39
N ARG A 99 0.76 -24.13 -9.61
CA ARG A 99 1.92 -24.61 -10.38
C ARG A 99 2.90 -23.49 -10.74
N VAL A 100 2.66 -22.26 -10.25
CA VAL A 100 3.57 -21.13 -10.48
C VAL A 100 4.89 -21.38 -9.75
N ASN A 101 5.99 -21.35 -10.50
CA ASN A 101 7.33 -21.36 -9.93
C ASN A 101 7.76 -19.93 -9.58
N TRP A 102 7.30 -19.46 -8.41
CA TRP A 102 7.49 -18.09 -7.95
C TRP A 102 8.97 -17.67 -7.82
N GLY A 103 9.86 -18.60 -7.48
CA GLY A 103 11.29 -18.32 -7.28
C GLY A 103 12.13 -18.34 -8.56
N ASN A 104 11.52 -18.51 -9.74
CA ASN A 104 12.23 -18.58 -11.01
C ASN A 104 12.15 -17.29 -11.84
N TYR A 105 11.71 -16.19 -11.22
CA TYR A 105 11.68 -14.88 -11.86
C TYR A 105 12.92 -14.09 -11.48
N ASP A 106 13.73 -13.69 -12.46
CA ASP A 106 14.92 -12.87 -12.25
C ASP A 106 14.58 -11.40 -11.99
N LEU A 107 13.46 -10.91 -12.53
CA LEU A 107 12.94 -9.56 -12.31
C LEU A 107 11.48 -9.61 -11.91
N VAL A 108 11.14 -8.92 -10.82
CA VAL A 108 9.76 -8.71 -10.39
C VAL A 108 9.45 -7.22 -10.44
N VAL A 109 8.48 -6.85 -11.27
CA VAL A 109 7.94 -5.50 -11.37
C VAL A 109 6.66 -5.43 -10.54
N ILE A 110 6.66 -4.61 -9.50
CA ILE A 110 5.52 -4.44 -8.60
C ILE A 110 4.88 -3.08 -8.90
N ASP A 111 3.77 -3.10 -9.64
CA ASP A 111 2.94 -1.92 -9.84
C ASP A 111 2.14 -1.62 -8.57
N GLU A 112 1.94 -0.34 -8.26
CA GLU A 112 1.35 0.13 -7.00
C GLU A 112 1.95 -0.56 -5.76
N SER A 113 3.29 -0.51 -5.65
CA SER A 113 4.09 -1.20 -4.62
C SER A 113 3.73 -0.81 -3.18
N HIS A 114 3.00 0.28 -2.98
CA HIS A 114 2.43 0.66 -1.68
C HIS A 114 1.51 -0.43 -1.09
N ASN A 115 1.02 -1.38 -1.91
CA ASN A 115 0.25 -2.55 -1.45
C ASN A 115 1.07 -3.59 -0.67
N PHE A 116 2.42 -3.51 -0.75
CA PHE A 116 3.37 -4.43 -0.13
C PHE A 116 4.25 -3.72 0.91
N ARG A 117 3.70 -2.75 1.65
CA ARG A 117 4.48 -2.02 2.67
C ARG A 117 4.31 -2.54 4.10
N ASN A 118 3.21 -3.25 4.39
CA ASN A 118 2.89 -3.70 5.75
C ASN A 118 3.52 -5.07 6.02
N ASN A 119 4.53 -5.10 6.91
CA ASN A 119 5.15 -6.31 7.45
C ASN A 119 4.68 -6.61 8.89
N ASP A 120 3.42 -6.31 9.22
CA ASP A 120 2.91 -6.59 10.56
C ASP A 120 2.95 -8.11 10.81
N VAL A 121 3.51 -8.50 11.96
CA VAL A 121 3.54 -9.91 12.38
C VAL A 121 2.17 -10.26 12.95
N TYR A 122 1.41 -11.09 12.24
CA TYR A 122 0.18 -11.67 12.76
C TYR A 122 0.45 -13.12 13.16
N ARG A 123 0.03 -13.53 14.37
CA ARG A 123 0.23 -14.90 14.89
C ARG A 123 -0.39 -15.98 13.97
N ASP A 124 -1.52 -15.66 13.33
CA ASP A 124 -2.32 -16.66 12.60
C ASP A 124 -2.30 -16.50 11.07
N ARG A 125 -1.58 -15.49 10.54
CA ARG A 125 -1.56 -15.25 9.09
C ARG A 125 -0.28 -14.59 8.59
N GLU A 126 0.21 -15.11 7.47
CA GLU A 126 1.30 -14.48 6.73
C GLU A 126 0.77 -13.32 5.89
N THR A 127 1.43 -12.16 5.95
CA THR A 127 1.06 -10.98 5.15
C THR A 127 1.43 -11.17 3.68
N ARG A 128 0.83 -10.36 2.79
CA ARG A 128 1.23 -10.33 1.37
C ARG A 128 2.71 -10.00 1.19
N TYR A 129 3.25 -9.11 2.03
CA TYR A 129 4.67 -8.76 2.06
C TYR A 129 5.54 -9.98 2.38
N GLN A 130 5.22 -10.70 3.46
CA GLN A 130 5.97 -11.90 3.86
C GLN A 130 5.91 -13.00 2.81
N LYS A 131 4.73 -13.21 2.18
CA LYS A 131 4.58 -14.16 1.07
C LYS A 131 5.43 -13.79 -0.14
N LEU A 132 5.46 -12.51 -0.52
CA LEU A 132 6.29 -12.02 -1.61
C LEU A 132 7.76 -12.27 -1.32
N MET A 133 8.23 -11.87 -0.14
CA MET A 133 9.61 -12.08 0.29
C MET A 133 9.98 -13.57 0.25
N ARG A 134 9.20 -14.42 0.92
CA ARG A 134 9.50 -15.85 1.06
C ARG A 134 9.40 -16.61 -0.25
N LYS A 135 8.34 -16.42 -1.04
CA LYS A 135 8.05 -17.25 -2.22
C LYS A 135 8.71 -16.75 -3.49
N VAL A 136 8.88 -15.45 -3.64
CA VAL A 136 9.36 -14.85 -4.88
C VAL A 136 10.82 -14.45 -4.75
N ILE A 137 11.17 -13.75 -3.67
CA ILE A 137 12.50 -13.15 -3.53
C ILE A 137 13.52 -14.16 -2.99
N GLN A 138 13.19 -14.91 -1.93
CA GLN A 138 14.13 -15.80 -1.22
C GLN A 138 14.10 -17.27 -1.67
N ALA A 139 13.06 -17.71 -2.39
CA ALA A 139 12.84 -19.14 -2.67
C ALA A 139 13.74 -19.73 -3.77
N GLY A 140 14.38 -18.89 -4.59
CA GLY A 140 15.02 -19.36 -5.81
C GLY A 140 16.17 -18.47 -6.28
N VAL A 141 16.12 -18.05 -7.53
CA VAL A 141 17.20 -17.24 -8.12
C VAL A 141 17.24 -15.85 -7.50
N LYS A 142 18.42 -15.22 -7.53
CA LYS A 142 18.58 -13.83 -7.08
C LYS A 142 17.64 -12.92 -7.87
N THR A 143 16.63 -12.40 -7.19
CA THR A 143 15.50 -11.71 -7.82
C THR A 143 15.68 -10.21 -7.69
N LYS A 144 15.69 -9.51 -8.83
CA LYS A 144 15.70 -8.05 -8.87
C LYS A 144 14.29 -7.49 -8.71
N VAL A 145 14.12 -6.44 -7.91
CA VAL A 145 12.79 -5.90 -7.60
C VAL A 145 12.64 -4.45 -8.09
N LEU A 146 11.78 -4.23 -9.08
CA LEU A 146 11.39 -2.90 -9.55
C LEU A 146 10.03 -2.52 -8.97
N MET A 147 9.99 -1.50 -8.12
CA MET A 147 8.77 -1.01 -7.49
C MET A 147 8.27 0.26 -8.18
N LEU A 148 7.02 0.26 -8.65
CA LEU A 148 6.38 1.44 -9.22
C LEU A 148 5.41 2.00 -8.18
N SER A 149 5.59 3.27 -7.81
CA SER A 149 4.65 3.96 -6.92
C SER A 149 4.67 5.44 -7.22
N ALA A 150 3.52 6.10 -7.29
CA ALA A 150 3.47 7.56 -7.34
C ALA A 150 3.74 8.21 -5.97
N THR A 151 3.63 7.43 -4.89
CA THR A 151 3.72 7.88 -3.50
C THR A 151 4.54 6.84 -2.70
N PRO A 152 5.88 6.89 -2.77
CA PRO A 152 6.72 5.92 -2.06
C PRO A 152 6.58 6.06 -0.53
N VAL A 153 6.28 7.27 -0.05
CA VAL A 153 6.10 7.58 1.37
C VAL A 153 4.73 8.23 1.54
N ASN A 154 3.82 7.61 2.30
CA ASN A 154 2.52 8.21 2.61
C ASN A 154 2.41 8.58 4.09
N ASN A 155 2.78 7.69 5.03
CA ASN A 155 2.55 7.94 6.46
C ASN A 155 3.74 7.61 7.41
N HIS A 156 4.62 6.64 7.11
CA HIS A 156 5.69 6.24 8.04
C HIS A 156 6.98 5.80 7.32
N PHE A 157 8.15 6.11 7.89
CA PHE A 157 9.46 5.65 7.37
C PHE A 157 9.63 4.14 7.44
N THR A 158 8.86 3.46 8.31
CA THR A 158 8.80 1.99 8.36
C THR A 158 8.30 1.38 7.07
N ASP A 159 7.38 2.04 6.37
CA ASP A 159 6.85 1.56 5.08
C ASP A 159 7.94 1.59 4.02
N LEU A 160 8.69 2.70 3.96
CA LEU A 160 9.84 2.86 3.08
C LEU A 160 10.91 1.82 3.40
N ARG A 161 11.23 1.60 4.68
CA ARG A 161 12.17 0.56 5.10
C ARG A 161 11.75 -0.82 4.61
N ASN A 162 10.47 -1.17 4.76
CA ASN A 162 9.98 -2.46 4.28
C ASN A 162 10.05 -2.57 2.74
N GLN A 163 9.79 -1.48 2.00
CA GLN A 163 10.00 -1.46 0.56
C GLN A 163 11.47 -1.64 0.18
N LEU A 164 12.39 -1.00 0.90
CA LEU A 164 13.82 -1.22 0.69
C LEU A 164 14.21 -2.65 1.03
N ALA A 165 13.62 -3.26 2.06
CA ALA A 165 13.91 -4.65 2.41
C ALA A 165 13.60 -5.64 1.29
N LEU A 166 12.63 -5.35 0.42
CA LEU A 166 12.40 -6.15 -0.80
C LEU A 166 13.58 -6.07 -1.79
N ALA A 167 14.33 -4.97 -1.82
CA ALA A 167 15.48 -4.79 -2.71
C ALA A 167 16.69 -5.63 -2.29
N TYR A 168 16.87 -5.86 -0.99
CA TYR A 168 18.04 -6.55 -0.42
C TYR A 168 17.71 -7.92 0.19
N GLU A 169 16.58 -8.52 -0.19
CA GLU A 169 16.16 -9.86 0.27
C GLU A 169 16.07 -10.03 1.80
N GLY A 170 16.00 -8.93 2.55
CA GLY A 170 16.08 -8.92 4.01
C GLY A 170 17.49 -8.95 4.61
N GLU A 171 18.56 -9.07 3.80
CA GLU A 171 19.96 -9.02 4.22
C GLU A 171 20.55 -7.61 4.11
N SER A 172 20.42 -6.80 5.16
CA SER A 172 20.90 -5.41 5.18
C SER A 172 22.41 -5.26 5.00
N GLU A 173 23.19 -6.30 5.32
CA GLU A 173 24.66 -6.31 5.16
C GLU A 173 25.10 -6.14 3.70
N THR A 174 24.36 -6.72 2.75
CA THR A 174 24.68 -6.58 1.31
C THR A 174 24.53 -5.14 0.83
N LEU A 175 23.56 -4.39 1.37
CA LEU A 175 23.37 -2.99 1.04
C LEU A 175 24.44 -2.11 1.67
N SER A 176 24.81 -2.37 2.92
CA SER A 176 25.88 -1.64 3.61
C SER A 176 27.25 -1.77 2.93
N GLN A 177 27.51 -2.86 2.20
CA GLN A 177 28.75 -3.01 1.40
C GLN A 177 28.81 -2.08 0.18
N HIS A 178 27.66 -1.76 -0.41
CA HIS A 178 27.57 -0.89 -1.60
C HIS A 178 27.29 0.59 -1.26
N LEU A 179 26.90 0.87 -0.02
CA LEU A 179 26.78 2.23 0.50
C LEU A 179 28.13 2.73 1.02
N LYS A 180 28.46 4.00 0.79
CA LYS A 180 29.70 4.61 1.32
C LYS A 180 29.60 4.94 2.81
N THR A 181 28.48 4.60 3.45
CA THR A 181 28.13 4.98 4.82
C THR A 181 28.70 3.97 5.83
N LYS A 182 29.29 4.47 6.92
CA LYS A 182 29.77 3.62 8.04
C LYS A 182 28.64 3.05 8.91
N THR A 183 27.41 3.54 8.69
CA THR A 183 26.24 3.29 9.54
C THR A 183 25.35 2.21 8.92
N SER A 184 24.77 1.31 9.72
CA SER A 184 23.84 0.29 9.19
C SER A 184 22.53 0.92 8.72
N VAL A 185 21.84 0.24 7.80
CA VAL A 185 20.54 0.67 7.27
C VAL A 185 19.52 0.84 8.40
N GLU A 186 19.49 -0.07 9.38
CA GLU A 186 18.55 0.04 10.51
C GLU A 186 18.78 1.30 11.34
N GLU A 187 20.05 1.65 11.58
CA GLU A 187 20.40 2.83 12.37
C GLU A 187 20.05 4.12 11.63
N ILE A 188 20.28 4.19 10.31
CA ILE A 188 19.86 5.32 9.47
C ILE A 188 18.34 5.53 9.59
N PHE A 189 17.54 4.47 9.46
CA PHE A 189 16.09 4.57 9.61
C PHE A 189 15.65 4.91 11.03
N ARG A 190 16.36 4.42 12.06
CA ARG A 190 16.06 4.74 13.46
C ARG A 190 16.26 6.24 13.73
N ARG A 191 17.34 6.83 13.21
CA ARG A 191 17.61 8.28 13.32
C ARG A 191 16.58 9.09 12.55
N ALA A 192 16.27 8.72 11.31
CA ALA A 192 15.25 9.37 10.50
C ALA A 192 13.87 9.34 11.18
N GLN A 193 13.47 8.21 11.77
CA GLN A 193 12.21 8.10 12.50
C GLN A 193 12.21 8.96 13.77
N LYS A 194 13.33 9.06 14.49
CA LYS A 194 13.46 9.95 15.66
C LYS A 194 13.31 11.42 15.25
N ALA A 195 13.98 11.84 14.18
CA ALA A 195 13.86 13.19 13.62
C ALA A 195 12.41 13.49 13.21
N PHE A 196 11.75 12.55 12.53
CA PHE A 196 10.35 12.69 12.15
C PHE A 196 9.40 12.79 13.34
N ASN A 197 9.59 11.98 14.39
CA ASN A 197 8.75 12.05 15.58
C ASN A 197 8.89 13.39 16.29
N ALA A 198 10.12 13.92 16.37
CA ALA A 198 10.38 15.25 16.92
C ALA A 198 9.70 16.34 16.07
N TRP A 199 9.85 16.27 14.74
CA TRP A 199 9.19 17.19 13.81
C TRP A 199 7.65 17.11 13.88
N SER A 200 7.09 15.92 14.02
CA SER A 200 5.63 15.73 14.11
C SER A 200 5.04 16.29 15.40
N ALA A 201 5.85 16.49 16.44
CA ALA A 201 5.45 17.11 17.69
C ALA A 201 5.55 18.65 17.66
N LEU A 202 6.14 19.23 16.60
CA LEU A 202 6.24 20.69 16.45
C LEU A 202 4.87 21.33 16.22
N PRO A 203 4.70 22.61 16.62
CA PRO A 203 3.52 23.39 16.28
C PRO A 203 3.28 23.44 14.76
N PRO A 204 2.01 23.58 14.29
CA PRO A 204 1.69 23.59 12.86
C PRO A 204 2.47 24.62 12.03
N GLU A 205 2.86 25.74 12.65
CA GLU A 205 3.63 26.83 12.01
C GLU A 205 5.08 26.43 11.70
N GLU A 206 5.69 25.60 12.55
CA GLU A 206 7.08 25.14 12.41
C GLU A 206 7.19 23.79 11.68
N ARG A 207 6.06 23.07 11.55
CA ARG A 207 5.95 21.76 10.90
C ARG A 207 5.97 21.87 9.36
N THR A 208 7.07 22.40 8.83
CA THR A 208 7.29 22.63 7.40
C THR A 208 8.13 21.52 6.75
N ALA A 209 8.07 21.39 5.43
CA ALA A 209 8.92 20.45 4.70
C ALA A 209 10.42 20.79 4.79
N ALA A 210 10.76 22.07 4.91
CA ALA A 210 12.15 22.51 5.05
C ALA A 210 12.75 22.08 6.40
N SER A 211 11.98 22.17 7.49
CA SER A 211 12.47 21.82 8.83
C SER A 211 12.76 20.33 8.98
N ILE A 212 11.92 19.45 8.42
CA ILE A 212 12.21 18.01 8.42
C ILE A 212 13.46 17.69 7.59
N LEU A 213 13.62 18.30 6.42
CA LEU A 213 14.78 18.04 5.54
C LEU A 213 16.11 18.42 6.20
N GLN A 214 16.14 19.50 6.98
CA GLN A 214 17.33 19.90 7.75
C GLN A 214 17.64 18.96 8.92
N SER A 215 16.63 18.27 9.45
CA SER A 215 16.78 17.34 10.58
C SER A 215 17.19 15.91 10.17
N LEU A 216 17.09 15.58 8.88
CA LEU A 216 17.45 14.26 8.36
C LEU A 216 18.94 14.18 8.06
N ASP A 217 19.56 13.08 8.46
CA ASP A 217 20.99 12.82 8.23
C ASP A 217 21.30 12.67 6.73
N PHE A 218 22.51 13.07 6.33
CA PHE A 218 22.99 12.92 4.94
C PHE A 218 22.96 11.46 4.47
N ASP A 219 23.35 10.51 5.33
CA ASP A 219 23.31 9.06 5.07
C ASP A 219 21.90 8.60 4.61
N PHE A 220 20.84 9.23 5.11
CA PHE A 220 19.47 8.91 4.71
C PHE A 220 19.17 9.32 3.26
N PHE A 221 19.67 10.48 2.83
CA PHE A 221 19.53 10.94 1.44
C PHE A 221 20.36 10.10 0.48
N GLU A 222 21.59 9.72 0.87
CA GLU A 222 22.43 8.83 0.05
C GLU A 222 21.78 7.46 -0.13
N LEU A 223 21.23 6.89 0.95
CA LEU A 223 20.46 5.64 0.90
C LEU A 223 19.27 5.75 -0.04
N LEU A 224 18.46 6.81 0.11
CA LEU A 224 17.28 7.04 -0.73
C LEU A 224 17.65 7.23 -2.21
N ASP A 225 18.66 8.04 -2.49
CA ASP A 225 19.12 8.32 -3.85
C ASP A 225 19.70 7.06 -4.50
N SER A 226 20.34 6.17 -3.74
CA SER A 226 20.90 4.91 -4.24
C SER A 226 19.83 4.00 -4.84
N VAL A 227 18.66 3.92 -4.22
CA VAL A 227 17.59 2.95 -4.54
C VAL A 227 16.35 3.57 -5.15
N THR A 228 16.20 4.89 -5.17
CA THR A 228 14.99 5.57 -5.64
C THR A 228 15.28 6.46 -6.85
N ILE A 229 14.33 6.54 -7.77
CA ILE A 229 14.29 7.56 -8.82
C ILE A 229 12.96 8.30 -8.68
N ALA A 230 13.03 9.55 -8.28
CA ALA A 230 11.85 10.39 -8.07
C ALA A 230 11.97 11.67 -8.89
N ARG A 231 11.11 11.83 -9.91
CA ARG A 231 11.05 13.06 -10.70
C ARG A 231 9.66 13.66 -10.67
N SER A 232 9.62 14.97 -10.48
CA SER A 232 8.40 15.77 -10.54
C SER A 232 8.21 16.37 -11.93
N ARG A 233 6.99 16.80 -12.28
CA ARG A 233 6.76 17.54 -13.53
C ARG A 233 7.61 18.81 -13.62
N LYS A 234 7.73 19.54 -12.52
CA LYS A 234 8.61 20.73 -12.42
C LYS A 234 10.06 20.35 -12.69
N HIS A 235 10.56 19.27 -12.09
CA HIS A 235 11.91 18.77 -12.33
C HIS A 235 12.12 18.45 -13.82
N ILE A 236 11.17 17.79 -14.48
CA ILE A 236 11.27 17.52 -15.91
C ILE A 236 11.31 18.82 -16.73
N GLN A 237 10.44 19.79 -16.43
CA GLN A 237 10.42 21.08 -17.14
C GLN A 237 11.68 21.92 -16.94
N THR A 238 12.34 21.81 -15.79
CA THR A 238 13.54 22.60 -15.47
C THR A 238 14.82 21.98 -16.02
N PHE A 239 14.94 20.65 -15.99
CA PHE A 239 16.22 19.97 -16.24
C PHE A 239 16.27 19.16 -17.54
N TYR A 240 15.16 19.00 -18.25
CA TYR A 240 15.13 18.28 -19.52
C TYR A 240 14.67 19.20 -20.64
N ASP A 241 15.27 19.01 -21.82
CA ASP A 241 14.77 19.62 -23.03
C ASP A 241 13.41 18.98 -23.40
N THR A 242 12.38 19.81 -23.52
CA THR A 242 11.00 19.40 -23.81
C THR A 242 10.51 19.89 -25.17
N THR A 243 11.40 20.46 -25.99
CA THR A 243 11.08 20.98 -27.33
C THR A 243 10.37 19.97 -28.22
N ASP A 244 10.84 18.72 -28.24
CA ASP A 244 10.26 17.64 -29.06
C ASP A 244 8.96 17.04 -28.51
N ILE A 245 8.68 17.22 -27.21
CA ILE A 245 7.61 16.52 -26.47
C ILE A 245 6.41 17.45 -26.20
N GLY A 246 6.66 18.76 -26.15
CA GLY A 246 5.69 19.77 -25.75
C GLY A 246 5.59 19.96 -24.23
N GLN A 247 4.69 20.85 -23.80
CA GLN A 247 4.49 21.16 -22.38
C GLN A 247 3.45 20.25 -21.73
N PHE A 248 3.58 20.07 -20.40
CA PHE A 248 2.56 19.39 -19.63
C PHE A 248 1.25 20.18 -19.64
N PRO A 249 0.08 19.50 -19.67
CA PRO A 249 -1.21 20.17 -19.63
C PRO A 249 -1.40 20.92 -18.31
N GLU A 250 -2.07 22.06 -18.38
CA GLU A 250 -2.45 22.84 -17.21
C GLU A 250 -3.49 22.07 -16.39
N ARG A 251 -3.20 21.85 -15.11
CA ARG A 251 -4.13 21.18 -14.20
C ARG A 251 -5.19 22.18 -13.77
N LEU A 252 -6.41 22.01 -14.28
CA LEU A 252 -7.57 22.78 -13.80
C LEU A 252 -7.79 22.57 -12.30
N LYS A 253 -8.17 23.64 -11.60
CA LYS A 253 -8.51 23.56 -10.17
C LYS A 253 -9.77 22.69 -10.02
N PRO A 254 -9.80 21.76 -9.05
CA PRO A 254 -11.00 20.98 -8.78
C PRO A 254 -12.13 21.93 -8.36
N LEU A 255 -13.30 21.78 -8.97
CA LEU A 255 -14.52 22.47 -8.57
C LEU A 255 -15.25 21.58 -7.56
N SER A 256 -15.38 22.06 -6.33
CA SER A 256 -16.12 21.34 -5.28
C SER A 256 -17.61 21.66 -5.39
N PHE A 257 -18.41 20.65 -5.71
CA PHE A 257 -19.87 20.75 -5.69
C PHE A 257 -20.42 20.03 -4.46
N HIS A 258 -21.25 20.73 -3.67
CA HIS A 258 -21.93 20.16 -2.51
C HIS A 258 -23.41 20.01 -2.83
N CYS A 259 -23.81 18.83 -3.29
CA CYS A 259 -25.20 18.53 -3.60
C CYS A 259 -25.91 17.92 -2.37
N PRO A 260 -27.15 18.33 -2.07
CA PRO A 260 -27.96 17.64 -1.06
C PRO A 260 -28.32 16.23 -1.55
N ILE A 261 -28.72 15.35 -0.61
CA ILE A 261 -29.15 13.97 -0.94
C ILE A 261 -30.37 14.00 -1.89
N THR A 262 -31.24 15.00 -1.71
CA THR A 262 -32.45 15.22 -2.50
C THR A 262 -32.88 16.69 -2.38
N GLU A 263 -33.68 17.15 -3.32
CA GLU A 263 -34.34 18.47 -3.30
C GLU A 263 -35.62 18.47 -2.44
N ARG A 264 -36.04 17.29 -1.96
CA ARG A 264 -37.22 17.14 -1.12
C ARG A 264 -36.97 17.67 0.29
N GLU A 265 -37.84 18.54 0.77
CA GLU A 265 -37.78 19.12 2.12
C GLU A 265 -38.20 18.13 3.23
N ASP A 266 -38.91 17.05 2.89
CA ASP A 266 -39.39 16.05 3.85
C ASP A 266 -38.36 14.95 4.17
N VAL A 267 -37.15 15.05 3.61
CA VAL A 267 -36.08 14.07 3.78
C VAL A 267 -34.98 14.64 4.67
N LEU A 268 -34.56 13.83 5.65
CA LEU A 268 -33.48 14.21 6.57
C LEU A 268 -32.19 14.51 5.78
N ASP A 269 -31.51 15.60 6.18
CA ASP A 269 -30.19 15.91 5.66
C ASP A 269 -29.14 14.89 6.14
N LEU A 270 -28.01 14.85 5.44
CA LEU A 270 -26.93 13.92 5.74
C LEU A 270 -26.41 14.08 7.19
N ASN A 271 -26.34 15.32 7.67
CA ASN A 271 -25.85 15.63 9.02
C ASN A 271 -26.80 15.11 10.10
N THR A 272 -28.11 15.17 9.89
CA THR A 272 -29.11 14.65 10.83
C THR A 272 -29.12 13.13 10.79
N ILE A 273 -29.01 12.51 9.62
CA ILE A 273 -28.83 11.06 9.51
C ILE A 273 -27.56 10.61 10.25
N PHE A 274 -26.45 11.33 10.05
CA PHE A 274 -25.18 11.05 10.74
C PHE A 274 -25.33 11.15 12.27
N ARG A 275 -25.99 12.21 12.77
CA ARG A 275 -26.27 12.37 14.20
C ARG A 275 -27.10 11.21 14.74
N GLN A 276 -28.16 10.80 14.04
CA GLN A 276 -28.99 9.67 14.47
C GLN A 276 -28.22 8.34 14.48
N LEU A 277 -27.40 8.09 13.45
CA LEU A 277 -26.56 6.89 13.40
C LEU A 277 -25.50 6.87 14.51
N SER A 278 -24.98 8.04 14.89
CA SER A 278 -24.01 8.17 15.98
C SER A 278 -24.59 7.89 17.36
N LEU A 279 -25.92 7.99 17.52
CA LEU A 279 -26.63 7.65 18.75
C LEU A 279 -26.86 6.13 18.91
N LEU A 280 -26.62 5.34 17.86
CA LEU A 280 -26.79 3.89 17.94
C LEU A 280 -25.73 3.30 18.88
N LYS A 281 -26.18 2.78 20.03
CA LYS A 281 -25.32 2.17 21.04
C LYS A 281 -24.66 0.87 20.58
N LEU A 282 -25.20 0.20 19.55
CA LEU A 282 -24.61 -0.99 18.95
C LEU A 282 -24.13 -2.03 19.99
N ALA A 283 -24.96 -2.29 21.02
CA ALA A 283 -24.57 -3.02 22.23
C ALA A 283 -24.06 -4.46 21.95
N VAL A 284 -24.61 -5.12 20.93
CA VAL A 284 -24.18 -6.45 20.45
C VAL A 284 -22.69 -6.50 20.12
N TYR A 285 -22.10 -5.36 19.75
CA TYR A 285 -20.70 -5.23 19.36
C TYR A 285 -19.78 -4.72 20.47
N ALA A 286 -20.34 -4.26 21.59
CA ALA A 286 -19.55 -3.81 22.75
C ALA A 286 -20.14 -4.28 24.09
N PRO A 287 -20.25 -5.61 24.31
CA PRO A 287 -20.79 -6.16 25.55
C PRO A 287 -19.99 -5.76 26.79
N ILE A 288 -18.68 -5.47 26.68
CA ILE A 288 -17.85 -5.11 27.84
C ILE A 288 -18.34 -3.84 28.53
N SER A 289 -18.95 -2.92 27.78
CA SER A 289 -19.51 -1.68 28.33
C SER A 289 -20.66 -1.91 29.32
N TYR A 290 -21.21 -3.12 29.36
CA TYR A 290 -22.32 -3.51 30.24
C TYR A 290 -21.90 -4.47 31.37
N ILE A 291 -20.61 -4.79 31.47
CA ILE A 291 -20.09 -5.63 32.56
C ILE A 291 -20.02 -4.80 33.85
N LEU A 292 -20.42 -5.41 34.97
CA LEU A 292 -20.31 -4.78 36.29
C LEU A 292 -18.85 -4.43 36.63
N PRO A 293 -18.58 -3.25 37.23
CA PRO A 293 -17.21 -2.85 37.58
C PRO A 293 -16.44 -3.88 38.42
N SER A 294 -17.15 -4.60 39.30
CA SER A 294 -16.58 -5.66 40.14
C SER A 294 -16.09 -6.89 39.38
N ARG A 295 -16.56 -7.09 38.13
CA ARG A 295 -16.22 -8.25 37.29
C ARG A 295 -15.33 -7.90 36.10
N LEU A 296 -15.11 -6.61 35.79
CA LEU A 296 -14.28 -6.18 34.66
C LEU A 296 -12.90 -6.82 34.66
N ARG A 297 -12.21 -6.81 35.81
CA ARG A 297 -10.87 -7.38 35.96
C ARG A 297 -10.77 -8.85 35.53
N LYS A 298 -11.78 -9.66 35.84
CA LYS A 298 -11.85 -11.07 35.43
C LYS A 298 -11.85 -11.20 33.90
N TYR A 299 -12.60 -10.36 33.21
CA TYR A 299 -12.75 -10.42 31.76
C TYR A 299 -11.58 -9.77 31.02
N GLU A 300 -10.99 -8.71 31.58
CA GLU A 300 -9.73 -8.14 31.12
C GLU A 300 -8.61 -9.20 31.17
N GLU A 301 -8.49 -9.94 32.27
CA GLU A 301 -7.49 -11.03 32.40
C GLU A 301 -7.71 -12.19 31.41
N LEU A 302 -8.96 -12.46 31.02
CA LEU A 302 -9.32 -13.54 30.07
C LEU A 302 -9.14 -13.16 28.60
N TYR A 303 -9.39 -11.90 28.23
CA TYR A 303 -9.52 -11.48 26.84
C TYR A 303 -8.52 -10.41 26.39
N ASP A 304 -7.83 -9.73 27.30
CA ASP A 304 -6.77 -8.80 26.93
C ASP A 304 -5.56 -9.57 26.42
N THR A 305 -4.96 -9.05 25.34
CA THR A 305 -3.81 -9.67 24.72
C THR A 305 -2.55 -8.93 25.17
N GLU A 306 -1.65 -9.64 25.84
CA GLU A 306 -0.33 -9.09 26.16
C GLU A 306 0.52 -9.04 24.88
N VAL A 307 1.05 -7.85 24.59
CA VAL A 307 1.93 -7.64 23.44
C VAL A 307 3.34 -8.09 23.82
N GLU A 308 3.98 -8.88 22.97
CA GLU A 308 5.37 -9.34 23.17
C GLU A 308 6.32 -8.15 23.39
N GLY A 309 7.15 -8.25 24.44
CA GLY A 309 8.13 -7.23 24.80
C GLY A 309 7.66 -6.18 25.82
N GLY A 310 6.51 -6.37 26.48
CA GLY A 310 6.10 -5.55 27.64
C GLY A 310 5.68 -4.12 27.32
N LYS A 311 5.44 -3.79 26.04
CA LYS A 311 5.13 -2.43 25.57
C LYS A 311 3.65 -2.02 25.68
N GLY A 312 2.79 -2.86 26.27
CA GLY A 312 1.39 -2.51 26.58
C GLY A 312 0.43 -3.71 26.55
N LYS A 313 -0.78 -3.52 27.10
CA LYS A 313 -1.91 -4.47 27.00
C LYS A 313 -2.91 -3.99 25.95
N LEU A 314 -3.23 -4.82 24.96
CA LEU A 314 -4.29 -4.55 24.00
C LEU A 314 -5.63 -4.86 24.65
N ARG A 315 -6.32 -3.81 25.13
CA ARG A 315 -7.59 -3.94 25.82
C ARG A 315 -8.71 -4.33 24.87
N GLN A 316 -9.52 -5.31 25.27
CA GLN A 316 -10.68 -5.73 24.49
C GLN A 316 -11.74 -4.60 24.40
N ALA A 317 -11.87 -3.76 25.44
CA ALA A 317 -12.78 -2.62 25.45
C ALA A 317 -12.48 -1.60 24.32
N ASP A 318 -11.21 -1.35 24.02
CA ASP A 318 -10.82 -0.41 22.96
C ASP A 318 -11.06 -0.99 21.56
N ARG A 319 -10.92 -2.31 21.42
CA ARG A 319 -11.27 -3.03 20.18
C ARG A 319 -12.78 -2.95 19.90
N GLU A 320 -13.61 -3.15 20.92
CA GLU A 320 -15.06 -3.08 20.80
C GLU A 320 -15.55 -1.66 20.44
N ARG A 321 -15.00 -0.62 21.09
CA ARG A 321 -15.27 0.78 20.70
C ARG A 321 -14.87 1.07 19.25
N SER A 322 -13.71 0.59 18.85
CA SER A 322 -13.24 0.72 17.47
C SER A 322 -14.17 0.01 16.49
N LEU A 323 -14.71 -1.15 16.88
CA LEU A 323 -15.65 -1.92 16.07
C LEU A 323 -17.01 -1.21 15.95
N GLN A 324 -17.51 -0.58 17.02
CA GLN A 324 -18.71 0.26 16.96
C GLN A 324 -18.53 1.44 15.98
N ALA A 325 -17.42 2.17 16.08
CA ALA A 325 -17.12 3.26 15.17
C ALA A 325 -17.02 2.80 13.70
N LEU A 326 -16.43 1.63 13.48
CA LEU A 326 -16.33 1.00 12.17
C LEU A 326 -17.71 0.60 11.62
N MET A 327 -18.60 0.06 12.46
CA MET A 327 -19.98 -0.27 12.06
C MET A 327 -20.77 0.98 11.68
N THR A 328 -20.67 2.07 12.45
CA THR A 328 -21.32 3.35 12.12
C THR A 328 -20.78 3.93 10.81
N THR A 329 -19.47 3.87 10.60
CA THR A 329 -18.84 4.32 9.35
C THR A 329 -19.28 3.46 8.16
N ASN A 330 -19.40 2.13 8.35
CA ASN A 330 -19.90 1.23 7.32
C ASN A 330 -21.35 1.54 6.96
N LEU A 331 -22.22 1.86 7.92
CA LEU A 331 -23.59 2.29 7.64
C LEU A 331 -23.62 3.54 6.76
N LEU A 332 -22.78 4.54 7.03
CA LEU A 332 -22.65 5.74 6.20
C LEU A 332 -22.14 5.42 4.80
N LYS A 333 -21.10 4.59 4.67
CA LYS A 333 -20.59 4.15 3.36
C LYS A 333 -21.64 3.39 2.55
N ARG A 334 -22.55 2.67 3.21
CA ARG A 334 -23.68 2.00 2.55
C ARG A 334 -24.71 3.02 2.05
N LEU A 335 -24.95 4.10 2.79
CA LEU A 335 -25.79 5.22 2.35
C LEU A 335 -25.19 5.95 1.15
N GLU A 336 -23.87 6.21 1.16
CA GLU A 336 -23.14 6.78 0.03
C GLU A 336 -23.25 5.91 -1.23
N SER A 337 -23.28 4.58 -1.05
CA SER A 337 -23.44 3.65 -2.17
C SER A 337 -24.86 3.64 -2.73
N SER A 338 -25.89 3.52 -1.88
CA SER A 338 -27.30 3.71 -2.25
C SER A 338 -28.22 3.64 -1.02
N VAL A 339 -29.37 4.31 -1.11
CA VAL A 339 -30.44 4.21 -0.10
C VAL A 339 -30.90 2.74 0.10
N PHE A 340 -30.92 1.94 -0.97
CA PHE A 340 -31.28 0.52 -0.89
C PHE A 340 -30.24 -0.29 -0.09
N ALA A 341 -28.94 -0.11 -0.37
CA ALA A 341 -27.88 -0.80 0.36
C ALA A 341 -27.88 -0.43 1.84
N PHE A 342 -28.13 0.85 2.16
CA PHE A 342 -28.29 1.32 3.52
C PHE A 342 -29.46 0.63 4.25
N ARG A 343 -30.66 0.65 3.65
CA ARG A 343 -31.85 -0.02 4.20
C ARG A 343 -31.62 -1.51 4.45
N LYS A 344 -31.00 -2.21 3.50
CA LYS A 344 -30.69 -3.63 3.64
C LYS A 344 -29.73 -3.88 4.81
N THR A 345 -28.73 -3.03 4.99
CA THR A 345 -27.76 -3.15 6.07
C THR A 345 -28.40 -2.90 7.44
N LEU A 346 -29.29 -1.89 7.54
CA LEU A 346 -30.07 -1.65 8.76
C LEU A 346 -30.99 -2.83 9.10
N GLY A 347 -31.64 -3.43 8.10
CA GLY A 347 -32.48 -4.61 8.32
C GLY A 347 -31.69 -5.81 8.87
N VAL A 348 -30.48 -6.06 8.35
CA VAL A 348 -29.59 -7.10 8.88
C VAL A 348 -29.18 -6.79 10.32
N LEU A 349 -28.83 -5.54 10.62
CA LEU A 349 -28.47 -5.12 11.97
C LEU A 349 -29.65 -5.31 12.95
N GLN A 350 -30.86 -4.90 12.57
CA GLN A 350 -32.06 -5.08 13.36
C GLN A 350 -32.35 -6.57 13.62
N ALA A 351 -32.23 -7.42 12.60
CA ALA A 351 -32.42 -8.86 12.74
C ALA A 351 -31.39 -9.49 13.70
N ASN A 352 -30.14 -9.04 13.66
CA ASN A 352 -29.09 -9.51 14.58
C ASN A 352 -29.38 -9.08 16.02
N ILE A 353 -29.81 -7.83 16.23
CA ILE A 353 -30.20 -7.35 17.57
C ILE A 353 -31.37 -8.19 18.10
N LYS A 354 -32.41 -8.41 17.29
CA LYS A 354 -33.57 -9.20 17.70
C LYS A 354 -33.19 -10.63 18.07
N ARG A 355 -32.43 -11.32 17.23
CA ARG A 355 -31.91 -12.67 17.53
C ARG A 355 -31.09 -12.71 18.82
N THR A 356 -30.33 -11.66 19.09
CA THR A 356 -29.52 -11.61 20.32
C THR A 356 -30.40 -11.42 21.55
N LEU A 357 -31.47 -10.61 21.47
CA LEU A 357 -32.46 -10.49 22.54
C LEU A 357 -33.18 -11.81 22.77
N ASP A 358 -33.65 -12.46 21.70
CA ASP A 358 -34.32 -13.78 21.78
C ASP A 358 -33.43 -14.81 22.48
N ASN A 359 -32.10 -14.80 22.22
CA ASN A 359 -31.14 -15.69 22.88
C ASN A 359 -30.84 -15.33 24.35
N ILE A 360 -31.08 -14.10 24.78
CA ILE A 360 -30.90 -13.66 26.18
C ILE A 360 -32.15 -14.01 27.00
N GLU A 361 -33.32 -13.99 26.36
CA GLU A 361 -34.60 -14.33 26.98
C GLU A 361 -34.84 -15.85 27.10
N ALA A 362 -34.21 -16.66 26.24
CA ALA A 362 -34.20 -18.12 26.27
C ALA A 362 -33.17 -18.68 27.27
#